data_AF-A0A3N4ZYB8-F1
#
_entry.id   AF-A0A3N4ZYB8-F1
#
_cell.length_a   1.000
_cell.length_b   1.000
_cell.length_c   1.000
_cell.angle_alpha   90.00
_cell.angle_beta   90.00
_cell.angle_gamma   90.00
#
_symmetry.space_group_name_H-M   'P 1'
#
loop_
_entity.id
_entity.type
_entity.pdbx_description
1 polymer ?
#
loop_
_entity_poly.entity_id
_entity_poly.type
_entity_poly.pdbx_seq_one_letter_code
_entity_poly.pdbx_strand_id
1 'polypeptide(L)' 'MTPSAGQSAPEVVTLGETMAALRAHSPLRLGGDLGLSVAGAESNVAIGLARLGHRVR' A
#
# COMPACT_ATOMS: atom_id res chain seq x y z
N MET A 1 13.65 0.38 -25.70
CA MET A 1 13.79 0.99 -24.35
C MET A 1 14.70 0.09 -23.54
N THR A 2 16.00 0.38 -23.56
CA THR A 2 17.01 -0.39 -22.82
C THR A 2 16.88 -0.09 -21.33
N PRO A 3 16.84 -1.10 -20.43
CA PRO A 3 16.81 -0.85 -19.00
C PRO A 3 18.10 -0.15 -18.59
N SER A 4 17.98 0.97 -17.88
CA SER A 4 19.10 1.72 -17.33
C SER A 4 19.82 0.84 -16.29
N ALA A 5 21.12 0.62 -16.48
CA ALA A 5 22.01 -0.16 -15.61
C ALA A 5 22.29 0.59 -14.29
N GLY A 6 21.25 0.78 -13.47
CA GLY A 6 21.34 1.50 -12.20
C GLY A 6 20.27 1.14 -11.16
N GLN A 7 19.30 0.29 -11.47
CA GLN A 7 18.31 -0.20 -10.50
C GLN A 7 18.28 -1.72 -10.51
N SER A 8 18.72 -2.34 -9.42
CA SER A 8 18.54 -3.78 -9.21
C SER A 8 17.05 -4.15 -9.28
N ALA A 9 16.75 -5.33 -9.82
CA ALA A 9 15.40 -5.86 -9.91
C ALA A 9 14.73 -5.92 -8.51
N PRO A 10 13.39 -5.74 -8.44
CA PRO A 10 12.67 -5.94 -7.19
C PRO A 10 12.79 -7.39 -6.73
N GLU A 11 12.88 -7.59 -5.41
CA GLU A 11 12.85 -8.90 -4.76
C GLU A 11 11.43 -9.47 -4.75
N VAL A 12 10.41 -8.62 -4.68
CA VAL A 12 8.99 -9.01 -4.67
C VAL A 12 8.18 -8.05 -5.56
N VAL A 13 7.27 -8.60 -6.35
CA VAL A 13 6.26 -7.86 -7.11
C VAL A 13 4.89 -8.27 -6.61
N THR A 14 4.05 -7.30 -6.26
CA THR A 14 2.65 -7.57 -5.87
C THR A 14 1.70 -6.98 -6.89
N LEU A 15 0.65 -7.72 -7.27
CA LEU A 15 -0.37 -7.25 -8.20
C LEU A 15 -1.75 -7.38 -7.57
N GLY A 16 -2.41 -6.25 -7.36
CA GLY A 16 -3.73 -6.21 -6.76
C GLY A 16 -4.31 -4.80 -6.79
N GLU A 17 -5.49 -4.67 -6.19
CA GLU A 17 -6.21 -3.41 -6.12
C GLU A 17 -5.88 -2.68 -4.82
N THR A 18 -5.65 -1.37 -4.93
CA THR A 18 -5.47 -0.49 -3.77
C THR A 18 -6.70 0.37 -3.60
N MET A 19 -7.16 0.50 -2.36
CA MET A 19 -8.33 1.29 -2.01
C MET A 19 -7.98 2.32 -0.94
N ALA A 20 -8.69 3.45 -0.96
CA ALA A 20 -8.75 4.34 0.19
C ALA A 20 -9.63 3.70 1.27
N ALA A 21 -9.13 3.61 2.50
CA ALA A 21 -9.87 3.13 3.66
C ALA A 21 -10.22 4.31 4.57
N LEU A 22 -11.52 4.61 4.64
CA LEU A 22 -12.09 5.60 5.55
C LEU A 22 -12.60 4.89 6.81
N ARG A 23 -12.04 5.25 7.97
CA ARG A 23 -12.41 4.67 9.26
C ARG A 23 -13.14 5.69 10.12
N ALA A 24 -14.38 5.37 10.48
CA ALA A 24 -15.10 6.10 11.52
C ALA A 24 -14.74 5.56 12.92
N HIS A 25 -14.73 6.46 13.90
CA HIS A 25 -14.56 6.13 15.32
C HIS A 25 -15.91 6.01 16.05
N SER A 26 -17.01 6.31 15.36
CA SER A 26 -18.40 6.28 15.80
C SER A 26 -19.27 5.61 14.73
N PRO A 27 -20.55 5.30 15.02
CA PRO A 27 -21.47 4.80 14.00
C PRO A 27 -21.58 5.76 12.80
N LEU A 28 -21.32 5.26 11.59
CA LEU A 28 -21.25 6.06 10.36
C LEU A 28 -22.47 6.96 10.12
N ARG A 29 -23.67 6.52 10.49
CA ARG A 29 -24.91 7.30 10.27
C ARG A 29 -24.99 8.58 11.11
N LEU A 30 -24.25 8.66 12.21
CA LEU A 30 -24.21 9.84 13.06
C LEU A 30 -23.30 10.95 12.51
N GLY A 31 -22.52 10.63 11.46
CA GLY A 31 -21.49 11.53 10.96
C GLY A 31 -20.31 11.69 11.91
N GLY A 32 -19.40 12.60 11.55
CA GLY A 32 -18.15 12.87 12.26
C GLY A 32 -16.93 12.68 11.36
N ASP A 33 -15.74 12.82 11.97
CA ASP A 33 -14.48 12.73 11.25
C ASP A 33 -14.17 11.30 10.81
N LEU A 34 -13.52 11.19 9.64
CA LEU A 34 -13.04 9.92 9.09
C LEU A 34 -11.52 9.93 9.02
N GLY A 35 -10.90 8.91 9.63
CA GLY A 35 -9.48 8.65 9.42
C GLY A 35 -9.26 8.06 8.03
N LEU A 36 -8.42 8.69 7.21
CA LEU A 36 -8.01 8.18 5.91
C LEU A 36 -6.76 7.31 6.06
N SER A 37 -6.81 6.13 5.45
CA SER A 37 -5.69 5.19 5.35
C SER A 37 -5.74 4.45 4.01
N VAL A 38 -4.76 3.57 3.78
CA VAL A 38 -4.70 2.72 2.58
C VAL A 38 -5.15 1.31 2.96
N ALA A 39 -5.95 0.69 2.09
CA ALA A 39 -6.28 -0.73 2.12
C ALA A 39 -5.89 -1.42 0.80
N GLY A 40 -5.82 -2.74 0.85
CA GLY A 40 -5.32 -3.61 -0.21
C GLY A 40 -4.37 -4.63 0.40
N ALA A 41 -4.62 -5.92 0.19
CA ALA A 41 -3.80 -6.98 0.80
C ALA A 41 -2.37 -6.91 0.27
N GLU A 42 -2.24 -6.77 -1.04
CA GLU A 42 -1.00 -6.66 -1.79
C GLU A 42 -0.22 -5.42 -1.38
N SER A 43 -0.88 -4.27 -1.33
CA SER A 43 -0.27 -2.99 -0.93
C SER A 43 0.20 -3.03 0.51
N ASN A 44 -0.54 -3.67 1.42
CA ASN A 44 -0.12 -3.85 2.80
C ASN A 44 1.13 -4.74 2.92
N VAL A 45 1.21 -5.82 2.13
CA VAL A 45 2.41 -6.68 2.07
C VAL A 45 3.61 -5.88 1.52
N ALA A 46 3.42 -5.16 0.41
CA ALA A 46 4.47 -4.32 -0.17
C ALA A 46 4.99 -3.27 0.83
N ILE A 47 4.09 -2.57 1.53
CA ILE A 47 4.45 -1.59 2.58
C ILE A 47 5.22 -2.26 3.71
N GLY A 48 4.78 -3.43 4.19
CA GLY A 48 5.46 -4.18 5.25
C GLY A 48 6.89 -4.55 4.86
N LEU A 49 7.06 -5.14 3.67
CA LEU A 49 8.36 -5.54 3.14
C LEU A 49 9.29 -4.35 2.87
N ALA A 50 8.76 -3.25 2.31
CA ALA A 50 9.53 -2.02 2.12
C ALA A 50 10.04 -1.46 3.45
N ARG A 51 9.22 -1.47 4.50
CA ARG A 51 9.61 -1.03 5.85
C ARG A 51 10.68 -1.91 6.49
N LEU A 52 10.75 -3.18 6.09
CA LEU A 52 11.80 -4.12 6.50
C LEU A 52 13.08 -4.01 5.64
N GLY A 53 13.10 -3.13 4.63
CA GLY A 53 14.28 -2.88 3.79
C GLY A 53 14.34 -3.69 2.49
N HIS A 54 13.29 -4.43 2.12
CA HIS A 54 13.24 -5.17 0.86
C HIS A 54 12.86 -4.26 -0.31
N ARG A 55 13.40 -4.56 -1.49
CA ARG A 55 12.99 -3.90 -2.75
C ARG A 55 11.71 -4.53 -3.27
N VAL A 56 10.60 -3.80 -3.16
CA VAL A 56 9.30 -4.24 -3.68
C VAL A 56 8.83 -3.38 -4.85
N ARG A 57 7.93 -3.91 -5.68
CA ARG A 57 7.29 -3.19 -6.78
C ARG A 57 5.81 -3.49 -6.89
#